data_AF-A0A969MQE1-F1
#
_entry.id   AF-A0A969MQE1-F1
#
_cell.length_a   1.000
_cell.length_b   1.000
_cell.length_c   1.000
_cell.angle_alpha   90.00
_cell.angle_beta   90.00
_cell.angle_gamma   90.00
#
_symmetry.space_group_name_H-M   'P 1'
#
loop_
_entity.id
_entity.type
_entity.pdbx_description
1 polymer ?
#
loop_
_entity_poly.entity_id
_entity_poly.type
_entity_poly.pdbx_seq_one_letter_code
_entity_poly.pdbx_strand_id
1 'polypeptide(L)'
;MANPDPNRFLRRLPIIVGGLGAVLLLINRLQSPQLTDSQARADVLGVILSAILILTGLIWQQVQPRTPDSVKLIGEEGFFLVPDLPDAVKTELAWASHLLLTNTVTRCVVVYYQGKVLLRRGILGEKSIVTPGAILKRVLEKHQPVYLVDLKVYPGRVEFDYLPSNTQGVICQPIGQEGALILGAHAPRSYTKQDEKWIGGIADKLAVTLKEGIGNW
;
A
#
# COMPACT_ATOMS: atom_id res chain seq x y z
N MET A 1 -5.33 19.97 -2.30
CA MET A 1 -6.58 20.11 -3.05
C MET A 1 -6.70 18.89 -3.96
N ALA A 2 -7.74 18.07 -3.78
CA ALA A 2 -7.91 16.84 -4.57
C ALA A 2 -8.22 17.21 -6.03
N ASN A 3 -7.45 16.65 -6.96
CA ASN A 3 -7.62 16.84 -8.40
C ASN A 3 -9.03 16.33 -8.79
N PRO A 4 -9.89 17.13 -9.46
CA PRO A 4 -11.21 16.65 -9.86
C PRO A 4 -11.09 15.45 -10.80
N ASP A 5 -11.67 14.32 -10.40
CA ASP A 5 -11.67 13.07 -11.17
C ASP A 5 -12.17 13.32 -12.61
N PRO A 6 -11.29 13.24 -13.64
CA PRO A 6 -11.64 13.56 -15.02
C PRO A 6 -12.72 12.62 -15.58
N ASN A 7 -12.86 11.42 -15.01
CA ASN A 7 -13.81 10.40 -15.47
C ASN A 7 -15.16 10.45 -14.74
N ARG A 8 -15.38 11.45 -13.88
CA ARG A 8 -16.63 11.59 -13.10
C ARG A 8 -17.87 11.69 -13.98
N PHE A 9 -17.76 12.32 -15.15
CA PHE A 9 -18.86 12.43 -16.11
C PHE A 9 -19.18 11.07 -16.75
N LEU A 10 -18.16 10.37 -17.24
CA LEU A 10 -18.29 9.03 -17.84
C LEU A 10 -18.91 8.02 -16.87
N ARG A 11 -18.56 8.11 -15.58
CA ARG A 11 -19.11 7.23 -14.54
C ARG A 11 -20.59 7.44 -14.24
N ARG A 12 -21.12 8.63 -14.54
CA ARG A 12 -22.53 8.97 -14.32
C ARG A 12 -23.41 8.67 -15.52
N LEU A 13 -22.82 8.47 -16.71
CA LEU A 13 -23.58 8.21 -17.93
C LEU A 13 -24.55 7.01 -17.81
N PRO A 14 -24.17 5.84 -17.29
CA PRO A 14 -25.10 4.71 -17.18
C PRO A 14 -26.30 5.04 -16.28
N ILE A 15 -26.09 5.79 -15.19
CA ILE A 15 -27.16 6.21 -14.28
C ILE A 15 -28.11 7.19 -14.97
N ILE A 16 -27.55 8.19 -15.68
CA ILE A 16 -28.35 9.20 -16.38
C ILE A 16 -29.17 8.56 -17.49
N VAL A 17 -28.56 7.70 -18.32
CA VAL A 17 -29.23 7.02 -19.43
C VAL A 17 -30.27 6.03 -18.92
N GLY A 18 -29.94 5.23 -17.90
CA GLY A 18 -30.90 4.29 -17.30
C GLY A 18 -32.06 5.00 -16.61
N GLY A 19 -31.81 6.10 -15.89
CA GLY A 19 -32.86 6.91 -15.28
C GLY A 19 -33.77 7.59 -16.31
N LEU A 20 -33.19 8.17 -17.36
CA LEU A 20 -33.94 8.78 -18.46
C LEU A 20 -34.77 7.73 -19.21
N GLY A 21 -34.21 6.54 -19.47
CA GLY A 21 -34.92 5.41 -20.07
C GLY A 21 -36.13 4.97 -19.24
N ALA A 22 -35.96 4.81 -17.92
CA ALA A 22 -37.07 4.45 -17.02
C ALA A 22 -38.19 5.51 -17.01
N VAL A 23 -37.84 6.79 -16.98
CA VAL A 23 -38.82 7.90 -17.02
C VAL A 23 -39.55 7.93 -18.36
N LEU A 24 -38.85 7.77 -19.48
CA LEU A 24 -39.49 7.75 -20.81
C LEU A 24 -40.42 6.55 -20.98
N LEU A 25 -40.04 5.36 -20.47
CA LEU A 25 -40.91 4.19 -20.48
C LEU A 25 -42.17 4.42 -19.62
N LEU A 26 -42.03 5.06 -18.46
CA LEU A 26 -43.17 5.42 -17.62
C LEU A 26 -44.12 6.40 -18.32
N ILE A 27 -43.57 7.45 -18.94
CA ILE A 27 -44.37 8.41 -19.71
C ILE A 27 -45.07 7.72 -20.87
N ASN A 28 -44.35 6.89 -21.63
CA ASN A 28 -44.91 6.10 -22.73
C ASN A 28 -46.08 5.22 -22.24
N ARG A 29 -45.92 4.59 -21.08
CA ARG A 29 -46.94 3.74 -20.47
C ARG A 29 -48.18 4.53 -20.05
N LEU A 30 -48.02 5.71 -19.47
CA LEU A 30 -49.12 6.57 -19.03
C LEU A 30 -49.89 7.18 -20.20
N GLN A 31 -49.21 7.41 -21.34
CA GLN A 31 -49.83 7.99 -22.54
C GLN A 31 -50.47 6.95 -23.47
N SER A 32 -50.24 5.65 -23.23
CA SER A 32 -50.74 4.56 -24.09
C SER A 32 -52.15 4.12 -23.67
N PRO A 33 -53.22 4.40 -24.46
CA PRO A 33 -54.60 4.10 -24.09
C PRO A 33 -54.97 2.62 -24.24
N GLN A 34 -54.31 1.91 -25.16
CA GLN A 34 -54.45 0.47 -25.38
C GLN A 34 -53.06 -0.16 -25.43
N LEU A 35 -52.89 -1.25 -24.69
CA LEU A 35 -51.61 -1.94 -24.59
C LEU A 35 -51.58 -3.14 -25.53
N THR A 36 -50.62 -3.15 -26.46
CA THR A 36 -50.38 -4.31 -27.33
C THR A 36 -49.42 -5.30 -26.66
N ASP A 37 -49.51 -6.58 -27.01
CA ASP A 37 -48.61 -7.62 -26.48
C ASP A 37 -47.14 -7.36 -26.80
N SER A 38 -46.86 -6.83 -27.99
CA SER A 38 -45.50 -6.45 -28.40
C SER A 38 -44.96 -5.28 -27.55
N GLN A 39 -45.79 -4.28 -27.27
CA GLN A 39 -45.44 -3.15 -26.41
C GLN A 39 -45.19 -3.61 -24.97
N ALA A 40 -46.03 -4.51 -24.43
CA ALA A 40 -45.84 -5.05 -23.08
C ALA A 40 -44.47 -5.77 -22.93
N ARG A 41 -44.06 -6.55 -23.93
CA ARG A 41 -42.75 -7.22 -23.94
C ARG A 41 -41.60 -6.23 -24.05
N ALA A 42 -41.74 -5.21 -24.89
CA ALA A 42 -40.75 -4.15 -25.04
C ALA A 42 -40.58 -3.32 -23.76
N ASP A 43 -41.68 -2.97 -23.08
CA ASP A 43 -41.67 -2.27 -21.79
C ASP A 43 -40.87 -3.06 -20.74
N VAL A 44 -41.12 -4.38 -20.63
CA VAL A 44 -40.39 -5.25 -19.69
C VAL A 44 -38.89 -5.26 -19.96
N LEU A 45 -38.49 -5.44 -21.23
CA LEU A 45 -37.08 -5.41 -21.61
C LEU A 45 -36.45 -4.03 -21.36
N GLY A 46 -37.18 -2.95 -21.62
CA GLY A 46 -36.73 -1.58 -21.38
C GLY A 46 -36.53 -1.27 -19.90
N VAL A 47 -37.43 -1.75 -19.03
CA VAL A 47 -37.30 -1.60 -17.58
C VAL A 47 -36.09 -2.39 -17.06
N ILE A 48 -35.89 -3.62 -17.54
CA ILE A 48 -34.72 -4.43 -17.19
C ILE A 48 -33.43 -3.73 -17.63
N LEU A 49 -33.37 -3.22 -18.86
CA LEU A 49 -32.21 -2.50 -19.38
C LEU A 49 -31.91 -1.24 -18.54
N SER A 50 -32.94 -0.48 -18.18
CA SER A 50 -32.82 0.71 -17.34
C SER A 50 -32.25 0.37 -15.95
N ALA A 51 -32.74 -0.72 -15.34
CA ALA A 51 -32.25 -1.20 -14.06
C ALA A 51 -30.77 -1.66 -14.13
N ILE A 52 -30.39 -2.38 -15.19
CA ILE A 52 -29.01 -2.82 -15.42
C ILE A 52 -28.06 -1.62 -15.58
N LEU A 53 -28.47 -0.61 -16.35
CA LEU A 53 -27.67 0.61 -16.55
C LEU A 53 -27.47 1.39 -15.25
N ILE A 54 -28.52 1.54 -14.44
CA ILE A 54 -28.42 2.19 -13.12
C ILE A 54 -27.48 1.39 -12.20
N LEU A 55 -27.64 0.07 -12.11
CA LEU A 55 -26.80 -0.78 -11.26
C LEU A 55 -25.33 -0.70 -11.70
N THR A 56 -25.06 -0.75 -13.00
CA THR A 56 -23.71 -0.64 -13.56
C THR A 56 -23.07 0.69 -13.17
N GLY A 57 -23.82 1.79 -13.29
CA GLY A 57 -23.35 3.11 -12.89
C GLY A 57 -23.11 3.23 -11.38
N LEU A 58 -23.94 2.61 -10.55
CA LEU A 58 -23.74 2.56 -9.09
C LEU A 58 -22.48 1.77 -8.73
N ILE A 59 -22.22 0.64 -9.40
CA ILE A 59 -20.99 -0.15 -9.22
C ILE A 59 -19.77 0.72 -9.58
N TRP A 60 -19.80 1.44 -10.69
CA TRP A 60 -18.70 2.29 -11.14
C TRP A 60 -18.39 3.46 -10.17
N GLN A 61 -19.35 3.90 -9.37
CA GLN A 61 -19.12 4.89 -8.32
C GLN A 61 -18.38 4.34 -7.11
N GLN A 62 -18.43 3.03 -6.87
CA GLN A 62 -17.85 2.39 -5.67
C GLN A 62 -16.34 2.06 -5.82
N VAL A 63 -15.75 2.20 -7.01
CA VAL A 63 -14.40 1.68 -7.32
C VAL A 63 -13.26 2.70 -7.17
N GLN A 64 -13.37 3.72 -6.32
CA GLN A 64 -12.19 4.52 -5.96
C GLN A 64 -11.80 4.32 -4.51
N PRO A 65 -10.72 3.56 -4.26
CA PRO A 65 -10.07 3.55 -2.96
C PRO A 65 -9.72 4.98 -2.58
N ARG A 66 -10.23 5.46 -1.44
CA ARG A 66 -9.74 6.72 -0.89
C ARG A 66 -8.27 6.52 -0.57
N THR A 67 -7.41 7.37 -1.14
CA THR A 67 -6.00 7.40 -0.78
C THR A 67 -5.92 7.76 0.71
N PRO A 68 -5.26 6.93 1.54
CA PRO A 68 -5.12 7.21 2.96
C PRO A 68 -4.44 8.56 3.18
N ASP A 69 -4.91 9.33 4.18
CA ASP A 69 -4.30 10.61 4.52
C ASP A 69 -2.84 10.39 4.91
N SER A 70 -1.94 11.04 4.17
CA SER A 70 -0.51 10.95 4.40
C SER A 70 -0.05 12.06 5.35
N VAL A 71 0.92 11.73 6.21
CA VAL A 71 1.52 12.70 7.14
C VAL A 71 2.93 13.06 6.69
N LYS A 72 3.39 14.27 7.04
CA LYS A 72 4.82 14.58 6.96
C LYS A 72 5.51 13.92 8.14
N LEU A 73 6.44 12.99 7.89
CA LEU A 73 7.15 12.32 8.97
C LEU A 73 8.02 13.31 9.76
N ILE A 74 8.13 13.09 11.07
CA ILE A 74 8.93 13.89 12.00
C ILE A 74 10.31 13.25 12.10
N GLY A 75 11.34 13.97 11.66
CA GLY A 75 12.72 13.51 11.69
C GLY A 75 13.57 14.23 10.65
N GLU A 76 14.87 14.00 10.70
CA GLU A 76 15.81 14.53 9.71
C GLU A 76 16.03 13.52 8.59
N GLU A 77 16.21 14.01 7.36
CA GLU A 77 16.61 13.17 6.26
C GLU A 77 18.10 12.84 6.39
N GLY A 78 18.44 11.55 6.38
CA GLY A 78 19.81 11.11 6.57
C GLY A 78 20.11 9.77 5.94
N PHE A 79 21.40 9.47 5.89
CA PHE A 79 21.94 8.21 5.41
C PHE A 79 23.09 7.79 6.31
N PHE A 80 22.91 6.68 7.00
CA PHE A 80 23.89 6.09 7.90
C PHE A 80 24.17 4.66 7.46
N LEU A 81 25.46 4.30 7.44
CA LEU A 81 25.93 2.97 7.07
C LEU A 81 27.13 2.64 7.97
N VAL A 82 27.21 1.40 8.46
CA VAL A 82 28.33 0.98 9.32
C VAL A 82 29.65 1.04 8.54
N PRO A 83 30.66 1.78 9.03
CA PRO A 83 31.88 2.05 8.28
C PRO A 83 32.74 0.80 8.01
N ASP A 84 32.67 -0.21 8.88
CA ASP A 84 33.51 -1.41 8.81
C ASP A 84 32.95 -2.50 7.87
N LEU A 85 31.88 -2.21 7.12
CA LEU A 85 31.33 -3.16 6.14
C LEU A 85 32.19 -3.24 4.86
N PRO A 86 32.30 -4.42 4.22
CA PRO A 86 32.95 -4.54 2.92
C PRO A 86 32.28 -3.66 1.86
N ASP A 87 33.06 -3.07 0.95
CA ASP A 87 32.55 -2.09 -0.02
C ASP A 87 31.46 -2.65 -0.95
N ALA A 88 31.54 -3.93 -1.31
CA ALA A 88 30.50 -4.62 -2.07
C ALA A 88 29.16 -4.59 -1.31
N VAL A 89 29.19 -4.88 0.00
CA VAL A 89 28.01 -4.85 0.86
C VAL A 89 27.49 -3.43 1.05
N LYS A 90 28.39 -2.45 1.25
CA LYS A 90 28.00 -1.03 1.36
C LYS A 90 27.25 -0.57 0.12
N THR A 91 27.79 -0.91 -1.05
CA THR A 91 27.21 -0.56 -2.36
C THR A 91 25.83 -1.18 -2.51
N GLU A 92 25.69 -2.45 -2.15
CA GLU A 92 24.43 -3.18 -2.24
C GLU A 92 23.36 -2.65 -1.27
N LEU A 93 23.73 -2.36 -0.02
CA LEU A 93 22.84 -1.73 0.96
C LEU A 93 22.41 -0.33 0.52
N ALA A 94 23.34 0.47 -0.02
CA ALA A 94 23.05 1.79 -0.58
C ALA A 94 22.11 1.70 -1.79
N TRP A 95 22.31 0.73 -2.68
CA TRP A 95 21.44 0.48 -3.84
C TRP A 95 20.04 0.04 -3.42
N ALA A 96 19.94 -0.96 -2.54
CA ALA A 96 18.65 -1.51 -2.10
C ALA A 96 17.82 -0.45 -1.35
N SER A 97 18.44 0.28 -0.43
CA SER A 97 17.76 1.35 0.31
C SER A 97 17.31 2.49 -0.59
N HIS A 98 18.09 2.83 -1.63
CA HIS A 98 17.69 3.84 -2.62
C HIS A 98 16.44 3.38 -3.38
N LEU A 99 16.48 2.16 -3.94
CA LEU A 99 15.37 1.62 -4.72
C LEU A 99 14.08 1.56 -3.92
N LEU A 100 14.16 1.17 -2.65
CA LEU A 100 13.00 1.11 -1.75
C LEU A 100 12.41 2.51 -1.53
N LEU A 101 13.25 3.53 -1.30
CA LEU A 101 12.79 4.90 -1.06
C LEU A 101 12.23 5.57 -2.32
N THR A 102 12.72 5.23 -3.51
CA THR A 102 12.31 5.88 -4.77
C THR A 102 11.17 5.16 -5.49
N ASN A 103 11.05 3.84 -5.32
CA ASN A 103 10.08 3.02 -6.06
C ASN A 103 8.93 2.49 -5.19
N THR A 104 8.93 2.77 -3.88
CA THR A 104 7.81 2.43 -2.99
C THR A 104 7.39 3.65 -2.17
N VAL A 105 6.31 3.51 -1.40
CA VAL A 105 5.81 4.52 -0.45
C VAL A 105 6.66 4.67 0.82
N THR A 106 7.74 3.90 0.92
CA THR A 106 8.69 3.91 2.04
C THR A 106 9.37 5.27 2.17
N ARG A 107 9.49 5.75 3.40
CA ARG A 107 10.20 7.01 3.73
C ARG A 107 11.34 6.81 4.72
N CYS A 108 11.37 5.67 5.41
CA CYS A 108 12.44 5.30 6.32
C CYS A 108 12.80 3.84 6.10
N VAL A 109 14.09 3.53 5.97
CA VAL A 109 14.63 2.18 5.80
C VAL A 109 15.62 1.91 6.91
N VAL A 110 15.49 0.77 7.58
CA VAL A 110 16.44 0.27 8.57
C VAL A 110 16.78 -1.18 8.23
N VAL A 111 18.07 -1.49 8.11
CA VAL A 111 18.56 -2.85 7.90
C VAL A 111 19.19 -3.34 9.19
N TYR A 112 18.60 -4.39 9.75
CA TYR A 112 19.07 -5.05 10.97
C TYR A 112 19.58 -6.45 10.61
N TYR A 113 20.78 -6.81 11.04
CA TYR A 113 21.41 -8.10 10.74
C TYR A 113 22.32 -8.52 11.90
N GLN A 114 22.23 -9.77 12.36
CA GLN A 114 23.08 -10.34 13.42
C GLN A 114 23.19 -9.46 14.68
N GLY A 115 22.09 -8.87 15.14
CA GLY A 115 22.13 -8.03 16.35
C GLY A 115 22.48 -6.56 16.12
N LYS A 116 22.90 -6.18 14.90
CA LYS A 116 23.45 -4.87 14.58
C LYS A 116 22.60 -4.14 13.53
N VAL A 117 22.57 -2.81 13.61
CA VAL A 117 21.95 -1.96 12.58
C VAL A 117 23.01 -1.61 11.55
N LEU A 118 22.89 -2.15 10.34
CA LEU A 118 23.87 -1.97 9.26
C LEU A 118 23.63 -0.68 8.46
N LEU A 119 22.37 -0.31 8.26
CA LEU A 119 21.97 0.85 7.47
C LEU A 119 20.72 1.51 8.05
N ARG A 120 20.70 2.85 8.03
CA ARG A 120 19.50 3.67 8.21
C ARG A 120 19.44 4.71 7.11
N ARG A 121 18.32 4.85 6.40
CA ARG A 121 18.20 5.84 5.31
C ARG A 121 16.79 6.41 5.19
N GLY A 122 16.70 7.68 4.80
CA GLY A 122 15.45 8.42 4.61
C GLY A 122 15.19 9.30 5.82
N ILE A 123 13.93 9.42 6.25
CA ILE A 123 13.56 10.21 7.43
C ILE A 123 13.86 9.38 8.68
N LEU A 124 14.87 9.80 9.44
CA LEU A 124 15.39 9.05 10.58
C LEU A 124 14.61 9.35 11.86
N GLY A 125 14.34 8.31 12.65
CA GLY A 125 13.88 8.46 14.03
C GLY A 125 15.00 8.93 14.96
N GLU A 126 14.64 9.54 16.09
CA GLU A 126 15.59 10.06 17.08
C GLU A 126 16.54 8.98 17.62
N LYS A 127 16.03 7.76 17.83
CA LYS A 127 16.82 6.62 18.30
C LYS A 127 17.46 5.86 17.15
N SER A 128 18.75 5.54 17.29
CA SER A 128 19.51 4.76 16.30
C SER A 128 19.59 3.26 16.61
N ILE A 129 19.35 2.87 17.85
CA ILE A 129 19.47 1.50 18.33
C ILE A 129 18.16 0.76 18.09
N VAL A 130 18.23 -0.38 17.42
CA VAL A 130 17.10 -1.30 17.25
C VAL A 130 17.13 -2.31 18.39
N THR A 131 16.10 -2.29 19.24
CA THR A 131 15.89 -3.32 20.26
C THR A 131 14.77 -4.24 19.76
N PRO A 132 15.05 -5.53 19.43
CA PRO A 132 14.02 -6.42 18.91
C PRO A 132 12.86 -6.64 19.91
N GLY A 133 11.69 -6.09 19.57
CA GLY A 133 10.44 -6.39 20.26
C GLY A 133 9.81 -7.71 19.80
N ALA A 134 8.55 -7.93 20.17
CA ALA A 134 7.86 -9.17 19.89
C ALA A 134 7.64 -9.40 18.38
N ILE A 135 7.42 -8.33 17.60
CA ILE A 135 7.16 -8.47 16.16
C ILE A 135 8.45 -8.76 15.42
N LEU A 136 9.52 -8.02 15.72
CA LEU A 136 10.81 -8.25 15.09
C LEU A 136 11.36 -9.65 15.42
N LYS A 137 11.25 -10.09 16.69
CA LYS A 137 11.61 -11.46 17.08
C LYS A 137 10.82 -12.51 16.32
N ARG A 138 9.49 -12.34 16.20
CA ARG A 138 8.66 -13.26 15.42
C ARG A 138 9.06 -13.32 13.95
N VAL A 139 9.46 -12.20 13.34
CA VAL A 139 9.93 -12.15 11.95
C VAL A 139 11.23 -12.93 11.81
N LEU A 140 12.17 -12.76 12.74
CA LEU A 140 13.44 -13.47 12.76
C LEU A 140 13.26 -14.99 13.01
N GLU A 141 12.38 -15.38 13.94
CA GLU A 141 12.14 -16.80 14.26
C GLU A 141 11.33 -17.52 13.18
N LYS A 142 10.25 -16.91 12.69
CA LYS A 142 9.34 -17.55 11.74
C LYS A 142 9.73 -17.33 10.29
N HIS A 143 10.68 -16.44 10.01
CA HIS A 143 11.10 -16.09 8.65
C HIS A 143 9.92 -15.67 7.78
N GLN A 144 8.93 -15.01 8.38
CA GLN A 144 7.72 -14.56 7.72
C GLN A 144 7.61 -13.05 7.83
N PRO A 145 7.32 -12.34 6.72
CA PRO A 145 7.15 -10.90 6.77
C PRO A 145 5.91 -10.52 7.57
N VAL A 146 6.00 -9.41 8.29
CA VAL A 146 4.88 -8.80 9.00
C VAL A 146 4.64 -7.41 8.46
N TYR A 147 3.42 -7.17 8.01
CA TYR A 147 2.96 -5.85 7.58
C TYR A 147 1.95 -5.29 8.57
N LEU A 148 2.32 -4.19 9.23
CA LEU A 148 1.48 -3.40 10.11
C LEU A 148 0.87 -2.25 9.31
N VAL A 149 -0.39 -2.43 8.93
CA VAL A 149 -1.11 -1.53 8.02
C VAL A 149 -1.43 -0.16 8.63
N ASP A 150 -1.55 -0.08 9.95
CA ASP A 150 -1.78 1.17 10.67
C ASP A 150 -1.13 1.06 12.05
N LEU A 151 0.06 1.65 12.19
CA LEU A 151 0.86 1.51 13.40
C LEU A 151 0.15 2.09 14.63
N LYS A 152 -0.80 3.03 14.47
CA LYS A 152 -1.52 3.64 15.60
C LYS A 152 -2.41 2.65 16.34
N VAL A 153 -2.93 1.62 15.65
CA VAL A 153 -3.83 0.63 16.26
C VAL A 153 -3.07 -0.51 16.95
N TYR A 154 -1.76 -0.61 16.77
CA TYR A 154 -0.96 -1.68 17.38
C TYR A 154 -0.35 -1.24 18.71
N PRO A 155 -0.66 -1.94 19.83
CA PRO A 155 -0.04 -1.64 21.13
C PRO A 155 1.48 -1.87 21.11
N GLY A 156 1.96 -2.80 20.26
CA GLY A 156 3.38 -3.09 20.06
C GLY A 156 4.19 -2.02 19.33
N ARG A 157 3.55 -0.92 18.88
CA ARG A 157 4.23 0.17 18.14
C ARG A 157 5.46 0.76 18.85
N VAL A 158 5.50 0.64 20.18
CA VAL A 158 6.60 1.09 21.02
C VAL A 158 7.94 0.43 20.66
N GLU A 159 7.93 -0.73 20.00
CA GLU A 159 9.15 -1.39 19.56
C GLU A 159 9.82 -0.70 18.36
N PHE A 160 9.11 0.18 17.64
CA PHE A 160 9.61 0.89 16.46
C PHE A 160 10.06 2.32 16.78
N ASP A 161 10.55 2.55 18.00
CA ASP A 161 11.01 3.87 18.47
C ASP A 161 12.25 4.41 17.73
N TYR A 162 12.90 3.57 16.92
CA TYR A 162 13.97 3.92 15.99
C TYR A 162 13.50 4.45 14.62
N LEU A 163 12.19 4.37 14.34
CA LEU A 163 11.52 5.02 13.21
C LEU A 163 10.95 6.39 13.64
N PRO A 164 10.58 7.27 12.68
CA PRO A 164 9.84 8.48 13.01
C PRO A 164 8.62 8.22 13.89
N SER A 165 8.43 9.05 14.92
CA SER A 165 7.39 8.86 15.94
C SER A 165 5.95 8.84 15.37
N ASN A 166 5.76 9.45 14.21
CA ASN A 166 4.49 9.47 13.48
C ASN A 166 4.49 8.57 12.22
N THR A 167 5.30 7.52 12.16
CA THR A 167 5.18 6.47 11.13
C THR A 167 3.77 5.86 11.15
N GLN A 168 3.17 5.71 9.96
CA GLN A 168 1.79 5.24 9.83
C GLN A 168 1.70 3.76 9.45
N GLY A 169 2.66 3.25 8.68
CA GLY A 169 2.71 1.84 8.26
C GLY A 169 4.12 1.30 8.39
N VAL A 170 4.25 0.02 8.75
CA VAL A 170 5.56 -0.63 8.90
C VAL A 170 5.54 -2.01 8.24
N ILE A 171 6.55 -2.30 7.43
CA ILE A 171 6.84 -3.66 6.95
C ILE A 171 8.13 -4.13 7.61
N CYS A 172 8.08 -5.29 8.25
CA CYS A 172 9.25 -6.05 8.68
C CYS A 172 9.39 -7.26 7.77
N GLN A 173 10.36 -7.21 6.85
CA GLN A 173 10.66 -8.28 5.92
C GLN A 173 11.93 -9.02 6.40
N PRO A 174 11.93 -10.35 6.57
CA PRO A 174 13.13 -11.08 6.94
C PRO A 174 14.19 -11.01 5.82
N ILE A 175 15.46 -10.94 6.19
CA ILE A 175 16.61 -11.03 5.30
C ILE A 175 17.38 -12.32 5.66
N GLY A 176 17.14 -13.38 4.91
CA GLY A 176 17.69 -14.70 5.23
C GLY A 176 17.23 -15.15 6.62
N GLN A 177 18.14 -15.74 7.42
CA GLN A 177 17.83 -16.25 8.76
C GLN A 177 18.18 -15.31 9.91
N GLU A 178 19.04 -14.32 9.64
CA GLU A 178 19.71 -13.57 10.70
C GLU A 178 19.44 -12.06 10.64
N GLY A 179 18.59 -11.63 9.70
CA GLY A 179 18.31 -10.22 9.50
C GLY A 179 16.85 -9.90 9.23
N ALA A 180 16.58 -8.60 9.27
CA ALA A 180 15.30 -8.02 8.95
C ALA A 180 15.49 -6.63 8.33
N LEU A 181 14.72 -6.39 7.26
CA LEU A 181 14.52 -5.12 6.61
C LEU A 181 13.26 -4.48 7.20
N ILE A 182 13.40 -3.35 7.86
CA ILE A 182 12.30 -2.61 8.48
C ILE A 182 12.05 -1.34 7.67
N LEU A 183 10.82 -1.18 7.19
CA LEU A 183 10.42 -0.09 6.29
C LEU A 183 9.27 0.70 6.92
N GLY A 184 9.47 2.00 7.06
CA GLY A 184 8.46 2.93 7.58
C GLY A 184 7.80 3.75 6.47
N ALA A 185 6.47 3.77 6.45
CA ALA A 185 5.65 4.56 5.54
C ALA A 185 4.93 5.70 6.27
N HIS A 186 4.62 6.73 5.49
CA HIS A 186 4.00 7.98 5.93
C HIS A 186 2.47 7.99 5.79
N ALA A 187 1.87 6.90 5.32
CA ALA A 187 0.42 6.71 5.20
C ALA A 187 0.05 5.29 5.63
N PRO A 188 -1.11 5.06 6.27
CA PRO A 188 -1.56 3.71 6.60
C PRO A 188 -2.01 2.97 5.33
N ARG A 189 -1.95 1.64 5.31
CA ARG A 189 -2.39 0.77 4.19
C ARG A 189 -1.80 1.17 2.83
N SER A 190 -0.58 1.74 2.84
CA SER A 190 0.01 2.36 1.66
C SER A 190 0.75 1.38 0.75
N TYR A 191 1.26 0.27 1.29
CA TYR A 191 1.95 -0.74 0.48
C TYR A 191 0.96 -1.60 -0.29
N THR A 192 1.24 -1.77 -1.58
CA THR A 192 0.52 -2.67 -2.47
C THR A 192 1.09 -4.09 -2.42
N LYS A 193 0.37 -5.07 -2.99
CA LYS A 193 0.89 -6.43 -3.16
C LYS A 193 2.11 -6.51 -4.07
N GLN A 194 2.27 -5.56 -4.98
CA GLN A 194 3.46 -5.48 -5.82
C GLN A 194 4.65 -4.97 -4.99
N ASP A 195 4.44 -3.97 -4.13
CA ASP A 195 5.48 -3.48 -3.22
C ASP A 195 5.94 -4.59 -2.27
N GLU A 196 5.01 -5.33 -1.65
CA GLU A 196 5.35 -6.46 -0.76
C GLU A 196 6.25 -7.50 -1.47
N LYS A 197 5.92 -7.87 -2.72
CA LYS A 197 6.74 -8.80 -3.52
C LYS A 197 8.11 -8.21 -3.87
N TRP A 198 8.15 -6.94 -4.24
CA TRP A 198 9.40 -6.25 -4.59
C TRP A 198 10.34 -6.14 -3.39
N ILE A 199 9.79 -5.78 -2.22
CA ILE A 199 10.49 -5.75 -0.94
C ILE A 199 11.05 -7.14 -0.60
N GLY A 200 10.25 -8.20 -0.78
CA GLY A 200 10.69 -9.57 -0.60
C GLY A 200 11.87 -9.93 -1.50
N GLY A 201 11.79 -9.64 -2.80
CA GLY A 201 12.88 -9.93 -3.74
C GLY A 201 14.17 -9.15 -3.44
N ILE A 202 14.07 -7.90 -2.99
CA ILE A 202 15.24 -7.13 -2.52
C ILE A 202 15.83 -7.77 -1.27
N ALA A 203 15.00 -8.19 -0.30
CA ALA A 203 15.47 -8.85 0.91
C ALA A 203 16.16 -10.20 0.61
N ASP A 204 15.64 -10.98 -0.35
CA ASP A 204 16.27 -12.22 -0.79
C ASP A 204 17.65 -11.97 -1.42
N LYS A 205 17.78 -10.93 -2.26
CA LYS A 205 19.08 -10.53 -2.81
C LYS A 205 20.05 -10.09 -1.71
N LEU A 206 19.59 -9.23 -0.79
CA LEU A 206 20.40 -8.79 0.34
C LEU A 206 20.85 -9.98 1.21
N ALA A 207 20.01 -11.01 1.36
CA ALA A 207 20.37 -12.18 2.14
C ALA A 207 21.60 -12.91 1.57
N VAL A 208 21.69 -13.02 0.24
CA VAL A 208 22.87 -13.61 -0.43
C VAL A 208 24.10 -12.73 -0.20
N THR A 209 23.99 -11.41 -0.46
CA THR A 209 25.10 -10.48 -0.30
C THR A 209 25.63 -10.40 1.13
N LEU A 210 24.74 -10.36 2.13
CA LEU A 210 25.14 -10.27 3.54
C LEU A 210 25.76 -11.59 4.01
N LYS A 211 25.23 -12.73 3.58
CA LYS A 211 25.79 -14.05 3.92
C LYS A 211 27.20 -14.24 3.34
N GLU A 212 27.43 -13.82 2.11
CA GLU A 212 28.74 -13.93 1.45
C GLU A 212 29.74 -12.88 1.97
N GLY A 213 29.28 -11.65 2.20
CA GLY A 213 30.14 -10.53 2.58
C GLY A 213 30.43 -10.42 4.08
N ILE A 214 29.54 -10.90 4.94
CA ILE A 214 29.60 -10.70 6.41
C ILE A 214 29.53 -12.03 7.16
N GLY A 215 29.68 -13.19 6.50
CA GLY A 215 29.34 -14.53 7.03
C GLY A 215 29.90 -14.95 8.41
N ASN A 216 30.77 -14.18 9.06
CA ASN A 216 31.17 -14.31 10.47
C ASN A 216 31.57 -12.93 11.07
N TRP A 217 30.61 -12.09 11.50
CA TRP A 217 30.88 -10.71 11.96
C TRP A 217 30.14 -10.33 13.25
#